data_AF-A0A660N1U1-F1
#
_entry.id   AF-A0A660N1U1-F1
#
_cell.length_a   1.000
_cell.length_b   1.000
_cell.length_c   1.000
_cell.angle_alpha   90.00
_cell.angle_beta   90.00
_cell.angle_gamma   90.00
#
_symmetry.space_group_name_H-M   'P 1'
#
loop_
_entity.id
_entity.type
_entity.pdbx_description
1 polymer ?
#
loop_
_entity_poly.entity_id
_entity_poly.type
_entity_poly.pdbx_seq_one_letter_code
_entity_poly.pdbx_strand_id
1 'polypeptide(L)'
;MQKHFQKALDSVQPQTLYIVATPIGNLADITLRALAVLQTVDLVCAEDTRVSAQLLSAYGISAKLVSVREHNEQQMADKIIAALEGGQSVAQISDAGTPAVCDPGAKLAARVREAGFRVVPVVGASAVMGALCVAGVSEPNFYFHGFLPPKSGERIKCFERWLAADYPVIAFETPHRIAAALDDMMRVFPNRHILLAREITKTFETFISGSVQEVQAALAADSNQSRGEMVLVVYPAVAEKSDTLPEEAQNIMKILAAELPTKQAADLAAKITGENKKALYQLAVGWKK
;
A
#
# COMPACT_ATOMS: atom_id res chain seq x y z
N MET A 1 23.12 19.05 -10.60
CA MET A 1 22.83 17.65 -11.01
C MET A 1 24.08 16.79 -11.08
N GLN A 2 25.09 17.13 -11.91
CA GLN A 2 26.30 16.32 -12.14
C GLN A 2 27.07 15.94 -10.86
N LYS A 3 27.28 16.88 -9.92
CA LYS A 3 27.93 16.59 -8.62
C LYS A 3 27.18 15.52 -7.80
N HIS A 4 25.85 15.56 -7.78
CA HIS A 4 25.05 14.59 -7.02
C HIS A 4 25.05 13.21 -7.71
N PHE A 5 25.09 13.20 -9.04
CA PHE A 5 25.23 11.97 -9.81
C PHE A 5 26.60 11.32 -9.58
N GLN A 6 27.68 12.09 -9.64
CA GLN A 6 29.02 11.59 -9.33
C GLN A 6 29.10 11.01 -7.92
N LYS A 7 28.56 11.73 -6.93
CA LYS A 7 28.48 11.21 -5.55
C LYS A 7 27.68 9.90 -5.45
N ALA A 8 26.67 9.71 -6.29
CA ALA A 8 25.92 8.46 -6.34
C ALA A 8 26.73 7.32 -6.97
N LEU A 9 27.48 7.59 -8.05
CA LEU A 9 28.43 6.63 -8.65
C LEU A 9 29.48 6.18 -7.62
N ASP A 10 30.11 7.14 -6.94
CA ASP A 10 31.14 6.86 -5.93
C ASP A 10 30.61 6.10 -4.70
N SER A 11 29.28 6.09 -4.50
CA SER A 11 28.63 5.37 -3.39
C SER A 11 28.33 3.90 -3.68
N VAL A 12 28.53 3.46 -4.94
CA VAL A 12 28.40 2.04 -5.30
C VAL A 12 29.57 1.27 -4.72
N GLN A 13 29.29 0.14 -4.08
CA GLN A 13 30.26 -0.65 -3.35
C GLN A 13 30.28 -2.08 -3.90
N PRO A 14 31.45 -2.72 -3.95
CA PRO A 14 31.54 -4.15 -4.28
C PRO A 14 30.83 -4.99 -3.21
N GLN A 15 30.54 -6.25 -3.52
CA GLN A 15 29.94 -7.23 -2.61
C GLN A 15 28.61 -6.73 -1.98
N THR A 16 27.84 -5.96 -2.75
CA THR A 16 26.59 -5.36 -2.31
C THR A 16 25.46 -5.68 -3.29
N LEU A 17 24.32 -6.12 -2.76
CA LEU A 17 23.06 -6.22 -3.50
C LEU A 17 22.27 -4.93 -3.33
N TYR A 18 21.99 -4.24 -4.44
CA TYR A 18 21.14 -3.06 -4.49
C TYR A 18 19.73 -3.44 -4.90
N ILE A 19 18.71 -3.07 -4.11
CA ILE A 19 17.30 -3.25 -4.48
C ILE A 19 16.81 -1.94 -5.09
N VAL A 20 16.66 -1.89 -6.40
CA VAL A 20 16.50 -0.64 -7.15
C VAL A 20 15.08 -0.46 -7.66
N ALA A 21 14.40 0.57 -7.17
CA ALA A 21 13.09 0.95 -7.68
C ALA A 21 13.18 1.51 -9.11
N THR A 22 12.28 1.04 -9.97
CA THR A 22 12.11 1.45 -11.37
C THR A 22 10.84 2.29 -11.53
N PRO A 23 10.70 3.06 -12.63
CA PRO A 23 9.46 3.76 -12.95
C PRO A 23 8.22 2.86 -12.97
N ILE A 24 7.04 3.44 -12.71
CA ILE A 24 5.73 2.75 -12.78
C ILE A 24 4.90 3.13 -14.03
N GLY A 25 5.52 3.83 -14.99
CA GLY A 25 4.83 4.29 -16.20
C GLY A 25 5.52 5.44 -16.91
N ASN A 26 6.15 6.35 -16.15
CA ASN A 26 6.88 7.48 -16.69
C ASN A 26 8.39 7.37 -16.47
N LEU A 27 9.16 7.34 -17.56
CA LEU A 27 10.63 7.28 -17.50
C LEU A 27 11.28 8.46 -16.74
N ALA A 28 10.57 9.56 -16.52
CA ALA A 28 11.07 10.67 -15.71
C ALA A 28 11.12 10.36 -14.19
N ASP A 29 10.43 9.31 -13.72
CA ASP A 29 10.33 8.99 -12.28
C ASP A 29 11.52 8.18 -11.75
N ILE A 30 12.51 7.86 -12.61
CA ILE A 30 13.73 7.20 -12.16
C ILE A 30 14.59 8.15 -11.34
N THR A 31 15.22 7.66 -10.28
CA THR A 31 16.10 8.49 -9.46
C THR A 31 17.52 8.54 -10.02
N LEU A 32 18.23 9.65 -9.75
CA LEU A 32 19.66 9.77 -10.08
C LEU A 32 20.49 8.63 -9.46
N ARG A 33 20.11 8.15 -8.27
CA ARG A 33 20.81 7.04 -7.60
C ARG A 33 20.54 5.70 -8.29
N ALA A 34 19.32 5.46 -8.76
CA ALA A 34 19.00 4.27 -9.53
C ALA A 34 19.83 4.21 -10.81
N LEU A 35 19.90 5.32 -11.56
CA LEU A 35 20.73 5.42 -12.76
C LEU A 35 22.22 5.15 -12.47
N ALA A 36 22.77 5.76 -11.41
CA ALA A 36 24.17 5.57 -11.04
C ALA A 36 24.49 4.11 -10.67
N VAL A 37 23.63 3.47 -9.88
CA VAL A 37 23.77 2.06 -9.50
C VAL A 37 23.71 1.17 -10.75
N LEU A 38 22.67 1.32 -11.58
CA LEU A 38 22.47 0.50 -12.77
C LEU A 38 23.57 0.66 -13.82
N GLN A 39 24.25 1.81 -13.87
CA GLN A 39 25.42 2.03 -14.73
C GLN A 39 26.71 1.38 -14.22
N THR A 40 26.79 1.09 -12.93
CA THR A 40 28.05 0.72 -12.27
C THR A 40 28.09 -0.75 -11.84
N VAL A 41 26.94 -1.35 -11.51
CA VAL A 41 26.90 -2.73 -11.04
C VAL A 41 27.31 -3.73 -12.11
N ASP A 42 27.92 -4.84 -11.69
CA ASP A 42 28.40 -5.89 -12.59
C ASP A 42 27.25 -6.75 -13.16
N LEU A 43 26.16 -6.88 -12.40
CA LEU A 43 25.00 -7.70 -12.73
C LEU A 43 23.69 -6.99 -12.38
N VAL A 44 22.68 -7.16 -13.23
CA VAL A 44 21.31 -6.69 -12.97
C VAL A 44 20.35 -7.88 -13.02
N CYS A 45 19.69 -8.15 -11.91
CA CYS A 45 18.63 -9.14 -11.76
C CYS A 45 17.29 -8.51 -12.11
N ALA A 46 16.51 -9.17 -12.97
CA ALA A 46 15.20 -8.71 -13.40
C ALA A 46 14.20 -9.87 -13.50
N GLU A 47 12.90 -9.59 -13.36
CA GLU A 47 11.86 -10.59 -13.58
C GLU A 47 11.73 -10.95 -15.07
N ASP A 48 11.42 -9.94 -15.89
CA ASP A 48 11.51 -10.01 -17.34
C ASP A 48 12.70 -9.19 -17.87
N THR A 49 13.75 -9.90 -18.31
CA THR A 49 14.94 -9.29 -18.89
C THR A 49 14.65 -8.53 -20.18
N ARG A 50 13.55 -8.81 -20.89
CA ARG A 50 13.17 -8.09 -22.12
C ARG A 50 12.62 -6.72 -21.79
N VAL A 51 11.71 -6.63 -20.82
CA VAL A 51 11.16 -5.36 -20.31
C VAL A 51 12.28 -4.52 -19.72
N SER A 52 13.10 -5.13 -18.87
CA SER A 52 14.24 -4.46 -18.25
C SER A 52 15.30 -4.00 -19.26
N ALA A 53 15.55 -4.75 -20.34
CA ALA A 53 16.47 -4.29 -21.39
C ALA A 53 15.96 -3.03 -22.11
N GLN A 54 14.64 -2.93 -22.35
CA GLN A 54 14.05 -1.73 -22.93
C GLN A 54 14.19 -0.52 -22.00
N LEU A 55 13.94 -0.72 -20.69
CA LEU A 55 14.14 0.31 -19.67
C LEU A 55 15.59 0.81 -19.66
N LEU A 56 16.57 -0.10 -19.57
CA LEU A 56 17.99 0.26 -19.54
C LEU A 56 18.42 0.97 -20.84
N SER A 57 17.95 0.50 -22.00
CA SER A 57 18.22 1.12 -23.29
C SER A 57 17.67 2.55 -23.37
N ALA A 58 16.52 2.84 -22.76
CA ALA A 58 15.95 4.19 -22.75
C ALA A 58 16.85 5.21 -22.02
N TYR A 59 17.71 4.75 -21.12
CA TYR A 59 18.72 5.57 -20.43
C TYR A 59 20.14 5.39 -20.98
N GLY A 60 20.32 4.64 -22.07
CA GLY A 60 21.64 4.35 -22.63
C GLY A 60 22.53 3.49 -21.73
N ILE A 61 21.94 2.67 -20.87
CA ILE A 61 22.66 1.79 -19.93
C ILE A 61 22.82 0.40 -20.56
N SER A 62 24.06 -0.10 -20.56
CA SER A 62 24.35 -1.49 -20.89
C SER A 62 24.72 -2.24 -19.62
N ALA A 63 23.99 -3.30 -19.31
CA ALA A 63 24.24 -4.13 -18.14
C ALA A 63 24.03 -5.61 -18.46
N LYS A 64 24.73 -6.48 -17.72
CA LYS A 64 24.54 -7.93 -17.82
C LYS A 64 23.29 -8.34 -17.04
N LEU A 65 22.25 -8.72 -17.77
CA LEU A 65 20.96 -9.10 -17.20
C LEU A 65 20.91 -10.59 -16.82
N VAL A 66 20.28 -10.87 -15.68
CA VAL A 66 20.00 -12.22 -15.18
C VAL A 66 18.53 -12.29 -14.76
N SER A 67 17.82 -13.34 -15.18
CA SER A 67 16.41 -13.49 -14.81
C SER A 67 16.26 -14.09 -13.40
N VAL A 68 15.51 -13.40 -12.54
CA VAL A 68 15.13 -13.87 -11.20
C VAL A 68 13.62 -13.75 -11.08
N ARG A 69 12.94 -14.87 -10.86
CA ARG A 69 11.49 -15.04 -10.80
C ARG A 69 11.11 -15.76 -9.52
N GLU A 70 9.85 -15.67 -9.11
CA GLU A 70 9.39 -16.22 -7.83
C GLU A 70 9.74 -17.71 -7.63
N HIS A 71 9.62 -18.53 -8.68
CA HIS A 71 9.87 -19.97 -8.62
C HIS A 71 11.35 -20.35 -8.60
N ASN A 72 12.25 -19.49 -9.06
CA ASN A 72 13.69 -19.77 -9.13
C ASN A 72 14.52 -18.95 -8.14
N GLU A 73 13.87 -18.13 -7.32
CA GLU A 73 14.50 -17.13 -6.46
C GLU A 73 15.55 -17.73 -5.52
N GLN A 74 15.28 -18.91 -4.95
CA GLN A 74 16.24 -19.60 -4.07
C GLN A 74 17.48 -20.08 -4.82
N GLN A 75 17.30 -20.73 -5.98
CA GLN A 75 18.42 -21.20 -6.79
C GLN A 75 19.25 -20.01 -7.31
N MET A 76 18.58 -18.91 -7.64
CA MET A 76 19.25 -17.70 -8.06
C MET A 76 19.99 -17.02 -6.93
N ALA A 77 19.50 -17.10 -5.69
CA ALA A 77 20.19 -16.55 -4.53
C ALA A 77 21.62 -17.10 -4.39
N ASP A 78 21.83 -18.41 -4.55
CA ASP A 78 23.17 -18.99 -4.43
C ASP A 78 24.13 -18.46 -5.52
N LYS A 79 23.63 -18.26 -6.75
CA LYS A 79 24.42 -17.64 -7.83
C LYS A 79 24.76 -16.18 -7.54
N ILE A 80 23.83 -15.43 -6.98
CA ILE A 80 24.06 -14.03 -6.60
C ILE A 80 25.04 -13.95 -5.43
N ILE A 81 24.92 -14.82 -4.44
CA ILE A 81 25.86 -14.92 -3.32
C ILE A 81 27.27 -15.22 -3.84
N ALA A 82 27.43 -16.20 -4.73
CA ALA A 82 28.72 -16.50 -5.34
C ALA A 82 29.31 -15.32 -6.14
N ALA A 83 28.47 -14.54 -6.82
CA ALA A 83 28.91 -13.32 -7.50
C ALA A 83 29.43 -12.27 -6.50
N LEU A 84 28.70 -12.07 -5.40
CA LEU A 84 29.09 -11.15 -4.32
C LEU A 84 30.39 -11.61 -3.63
N GLU A 85 30.55 -12.91 -3.35
CA GLU A 85 31.81 -13.50 -2.86
C GLU A 85 32.99 -13.23 -3.79
N GLY A 86 32.74 -13.26 -5.10
CA GLY A 86 33.70 -12.92 -6.14
C GLY A 86 34.05 -11.43 -6.25
N GLY A 87 33.53 -10.58 -5.37
CA GLY A 87 33.78 -9.13 -5.38
C GLY A 87 32.76 -8.31 -6.17
N GLN A 88 31.81 -8.95 -6.85
CA GLN A 88 30.87 -8.24 -7.72
C GLN A 88 29.82 -7.45 -6.93
N SER A 89 29.28 -6.43 -7.58
CA SER A 89 28.12 -5.68 -7.14
C SER A 89 26.92 -6.05 -8.02
N VAL A 90 25.74 -6.17 -7.41
CA VAL A 90 24.54 -6.68 -8.08
C VAL A 90 23.39 -5.72 -7.82
N ALA A 91 22.60 -5.39 -8.83
CA ALA A 91 21.30 -4.75 -8.64
C ALA A 91 20.18 -5.75 -8.87
N GLN A 92 19.07 -5.59 -8.16
CA GLN A 92 17.79 -6.21 -8.46
C GLN A 92 16.80 -5.11 -8.81
N ILE A 93 16.09 -5.27 -9.93
CA ILE A 93 14.97 -4.44 -10.37
C ILE A 93 13.72 -5.32 -10.56
N SER A 94 12.55 -4.69 -10.49
CA SER A 94 11.28 -5.24 -10.94
C SER A 94 10.87 -4.54 -12.24
N ASP A 95 9.90 -5.12 -12.95
CA ASP A 95 9.38 -4.56 -14.19
C ASP A 95 8.79 -3.15 -13.97
N ALA A 96 8.24 -2.88 -12.79
CA ALA A 96 7.77 -1.58 -12.37
C ALA A 96 7.85 -1.39 -10.84
N GLY A 97 8.18 -0.19 -10.40
CA GLY A 97 8.07 0.20 -9.00
C GLY A 97 9.16 -0.35 -8.10
N THR A 98 8.82 -0.70 -6.86
CA THR A 98 9.79 -1.10 -5.83
C THR A 98 9.88 -2.64 -5.76
N PRO A 99 11.03 -3.25 -6.09
CA PRO A 99 11.16 -4.71 -6.06
C PRO A 99 10.90 -5.29 -4.68
N ALA A 100 10.58 -6.59 -4.64
CA ALA A 100 10.26 -7.34 -3.41
C ALA A 100 8.97 -6.91 -2.68
N VAL A 101 8.16 -6.01 -3.25
CA VAL A 101 6.85 -5.59 -2.72
C VAL A 101 5.77 -5.99 -3.71
N CYS A 102 5.08 -7.10 -3.44
CA CYS A 102 4.20 -7.79 -4.41
C CYS A 102 4.90 -8.33 -5.67
N ASP A 103 6.24 -8.34 -5.65
CA ASP A 103 7.12 -8.85 -6.70
C ASP A 103 8.15 -9.84 -6.11
N PRO A 104 8.81 -10.68 -6.93
CA PRO A 104 9.96 -11.47 -6.51
C PRO A 104 11.10 -10.61 -5.92
N GLY A 105 11.89 -11.16 -4.99
CA GLY A 105 13.09 -10.49 -4.45
C GLY A 105 13.25 -10.53 -2.95
N ALA A 106 12.16 -10.71 -2.21
CA ALA A 106 12.21 -10.70 -0.76
C ALA A 106 13.07 -11.86 -0.20
N LYS A 107 12.98 -13.05 -0.81
CA LYS A 107 13.77 -14.21 -0.39
C LYS A 107 15.22 -14.04 -0.80
N LEU A 108 15.49 -13.47 -1.99
CA LEU A 108 16.85 -13.14 -2.42
C LEU A 108 17.53 -12.19 -1.44
N ALA A 109 16.85 -11.08 -1.10
CA ALA A 109 17.37 -10.10 -0.15
C ALA A 109 17.62 -10.71 1.24
N ALA A 110 16.74 -11.58 1.72
CA ALA A 110 16.93 -12.29 2.98
C ALA A 110 18.17 -13.20 2.95
N ARG A 111 18.28 -14.05 1.93
CA ARG A 111 19.41 -14.99 1.75
C ARG A 111 20.76 -14.27 1.64
N VAL A 112 20.80 -13.15 0.92
CA VAL A 112 22.04 -12.35 0.79
C VAL A 112 22.44 -11.72 2.13
N ARG A 113 21.48 -11.24 2.94
CA ARG A 113 21.78 -10.75 4.31
C ARG A 113 22.26 -11.88 5.22
N GLU A 114 21.62 -13.05 5.16
CA GLU A 114 22.01 -14.24 5.94
C GLU A 114 23.45 -14.69 5.61
N ALA A 115 23.86 -14.55 4.36
CA ALA A 115 25.23 -14.83 3.91
C ALA A 115 26.26 -13.75 4.33
N GLY A 116 25.84 -12.70 5.05
CA GLY A 116 26.74 -11.65 5.56
C GLY A 116 26.99 -10.49 4.60
N PHE A 117 26.32 -10.45 3.45
CA PHE A 117 26.47 -9.39 2.46
C PHE A 117 25.52 -8.22 2.69
N ARG A 118 25.90 -7.06 2.16
CA ARG A 118 25.10 -5.84 2.27
C ARG A 118 23.93 -5.89 1.30
N VAL A 119 22.75 -5.52 1.80
CA VAL A 119 21.56 -5.28 0.97
C VAL A 119 21.10 -3.85 1.16
N VAL A 120 21.18 -3.06 0.09
CA VAL A 120 20.98 -1.60 0.12
C VAL A 120 19.74 -1.23 -0.71
N PRO A 121 18.70 -0.63 -0.13
CA PRO A 121 17.57 -0.14 -0.91
C PRO A 121 17.98 1.10 -1.72
N VAL A 122 17.49 1.22 -2.95
CA VAL A 122 17.52 2.43 -3.78
C VAL A 122 16.08 2.84 -4.03
N VAL A 123 15.61 3.77 -3.20
CA VAL A 123 14.24 4.27 -3.18
C VAL A 123 13.85 4.92 -4.50
N GLY A 124 12.56 4.90 -4.84
CA GLY A 124 12.02 5.45 -6.07
C GLY A 124 10.49 5.33 -6.12
N ALA A 125 9.95 5.17 -7.33
CA ALA A 125 8.51 5.14 -7.57
C ALA A 125 7.80 4.00 -6.81
N SER A 126 6.60 4.32 -6.31
CA SER A 126 5.72 3.38 -5.63
C SER A 126 4.27 3.74 -5.94
N ALA A 127 3.53 2.82 -6.57
CA ALA A 127 2.13 3.04 -6.90
C ALA A 127 1.26 3.21 -5.64
N VAL A 128 1.60 2.50 -4.55
CA VAL A 128 0.93 2.63 -3.23
C VAL A 128 1.07 4.05 -2.69
N MET A 129 2.31 4.57 -2.66
CA MET A 129 2.55 5.92 -2.15
C MET A 129 2.02 7.00 -3.09
N GLY A 130 2.07 6.77 -4.41
CA GLY A 130 1.49 7.65 -5.41
C GLY A 130 -0.03 7.78 -5.28
N ALA A 131 -0.73 6.67 -4.98
CA ALA A 131 -2.17 6.71 -4.71
C ALA A 131 -2.48 7.40 -3.37
N LEU A 132 -1.74 7.05 -2.31
CA LEU A 132 -1.97 7.61 -0.97
C LEU A 132 -1.73 9.12 -0.90
N CYS A 133 -0.71 9.65 -1.56
CA CYS A 133 -0.36 11.07 -1.45
C CYS A 133 -1.42 12.00 -2.05
N VAL A 134 -2.26 11.50 -2.96
CA VAL A 134 -3.40 12.23 -3.53
C VAL A 134 -4.76 11.80 -2.95
N ALA A 135 -4.78 10.81 -2.07
CA ALA A 135 -6.03 10.31 -1.48
C ALA A 135 -6.61 11.24 -0.39
N GLY A 136 -5.84 12.18 0.15
CA GLY A 136 -6.33 13.09 1.19
C GLY A 136 -6.66 12.39 2.52
N VAL A 137 -6.09 11.20 2.74
CA VAL A 137 -6.20 10.44 3.98
C VAL A 137 -5.31 11.09 5.05
N SER A 138 -5.82 11.24 6.27
CA SER A 138 -5.15 11.98 7.35
C SER A 138 -4.64 11.08 8.48
N GLU A 139 -5.07 9.83 8.45
CA GLU A 139 -4.75 8.81 9.45
C GLU A 139 -3.24 8.51 9.42
N PRO A 140 -2.61 8.35 10.59
CA PRO A 140 -1.17 8.16 10.69
C PRO A 140 -0.72 6.76 10.22
N ASN A 141 -1.65 5.80 10.18
CA ASN A 141 -1.38 4.41 9.83
C ASN A 141 -2.17 4.02 8.59
N PHE A 142 -1.65 3.07 7.82
CA PHE A 142 -2.37 2.44 6.74
C PHE A 142 -2.05 0.96 6.65
N TYR A 143 -2.92 0.20 5.99
CA TYR A 143 -2.68 -1.21 5.70
C TYR A 143 -2.59 -1.45 4.20
N PHE A 144 -1.45 -1.93 3.73
CA PHE A 144 -1.29 -2.36 2.34
C PHE A 144 -1.54 -3.87 2.22
N HIS A 145 -2.57 -4.25 1.47
CA HIS A 145 -3.00 -5.63 1.29
C HIS A 145 -2.26 -6.36 0.16
N GLY A 146 -1.73 -5.64 -0.83
CA GLY A 146 -1.33 -6.22 -2.11
C GLY A 146 -2.54 -6.45 -3.01
N PHE A 147 -2.51 -7.49 -3.84
CA PHE A 147 -3.61 -7.82 -4.75
C PHE A 147 -4.81 -8.42 -4.01
N LEU A 148 -6.02 -7.99 -4.37
CA LEU A 148 -7.25 -8.61 -3.87
C LEU A 148 -7.35 -10.10 -4.28
N PRO A 149 -7.94 -10.96 -3.44
CA PRO A 149 -8.14 -12.37 -3.78
C PRO A 149 -8.99 -12.53 -5.05
N PRO A 150 -8.62 -13.48 -5.94
CA PRO A 150 -9.31 -13.68 -7.20
C PRO A 150 -10.74 -14.19 -7.00
N LYS A 151 -10.98 -14.99 -5.95
CA LYS A 151 -12.28 -15.61 -5.69
C LYS A 151 -13.15 -14.68 -4.84
N SER A 152 -14.41 -14.52 -5.27
CA SER A 152 -15.39 -13.66 -4.59
C SER A 152 -15.54 -13.98 -3.09
N GLY A 153 -15.67 -15.25 -2.70
CA GLY A 153 -15.82 -15.62 -1.28
C GLY A 153 -14.60 -15.27 -0.41
N GLU A 154 -13.38 -15.33 -0.95
CA GLU A 154 -12.17 -14.91 -0.22
C GLU A 154 -12.07 -13.39 -0.15
N ARG A 155 -12.45 -12.71 -1.24
CA ARG A 155 -12.46 -11.25 -1.33
C ARG A 155 -13.50 -10.62 -0.39
N ILE A 156 -14.72 -11.17 -0.32
CA ILE A 156 -15.75 -10.74 0.64
C ILE A 156 -15.24 -10.88 2.07
N LYS A 157 -14.59 -12.00 2.43
CA LYS A 157 -13.96 -12.16 3.76
C LYS A 157 -12.84 -11.15 4.03
N CYS A 158 -12.12 -10.68 3.01
CA CYS A 158 -11.21 -9.54 3.17
C CYS A 158 -11.97 -8.26 3.51
N PHE A 159 -13.02 -7.96 2.75
CA PHE A 159 -13.83 -6.76 2.95
C PHE A 159 -14.53 -6.74 4.30
N GLU A 160 -15.08 -7.86 4.76
CA GLU A 160 -15.70 -7.97 6.09
C GLU A 160 -14.73 -7.59 7.22
N ARG A 161 -13.44 -7.91 7.09
CA ARG A 161 -12.40 -7.50 8.06
C ARG A 161 -12.12 -5.99 8.05
N TRP A 162 -12.49 -5.28 6.98
CA TRP A 162 -12.28 -3.84 6.82
C TRP A 162 -13.51 -3.00 7.16
N LEU A 163 -14.64 -3.65 7.52
CA LEU A 163 -15.87 -2.97 7.92
C LEU A 163 -15.66 -1.97 9.05
N ALA A 164 -14.88 -2.35 10.06
CA ALA A 164 -14.57 -1.52 11.22
C ALA A 164 -13.15 -0.93 11.17
N ALA A 165 -12.43 -1.06 10.06
CA ALA A 165 -11.06 -0.55 9.96
C ALA A 165 -11.07 0.99 10.05
N ASP A 166 -10.42 1.52 11.08
CA ASP A 166 -10.25 2.95 11.37
C ASP A 166 -9.01 3.55 10.67
N TYR A 167 -8.43 2.80 9.73
CA TYR A 167 -7.31 3.19 8.90
C TYR A 167 -7.60 2.92 7.41
N PRO A 168 -6.98 3.67 6.49
CA PRO A 168 -6.99 3.37 5.06
C PRO A 168 -6.44 1.98 4.75
N VAL A 169 -7.09 1.29 3.80
CA VAL A 169 -6.60 0.04 3.23
C VAL A 169 -6.28 0.23 1.76
N ILE A 170 -5.07 -0.12 1.36
CA ILE A 170 -4.60 0.02 -0.02
C ILE A 170 -4.50 -1.38 -0.63
N ALA A 171 -5.04 -1.56 -1.83
CA ALA A 171 -4.97 -2.81 -2.56
C ALA A 171 -4.71 -2.58 -4.05
N PHE A 172 -4.08 -3.55 -4.70
CA PHE A 172 -3.99 -3.60 -6.16
C PHE A 172 -5.15 -4.39 -6.74
N GLU A 173 -5.59 -3.97 -7.93
CA GLU A 173 -6.57 -4.71 -8.71
C GLU A 173 -6.27 -4.63 -10.22
N THR A 174 -6.78 -5.59 -10.98
CA THR A 174 -6.58 -5.68 -12.42
C THR A 174 -7.84 -5.30 -13.20
N PRO A 175 -7.69 -4.82 -14.46
CA PRO A 175 -8.81 -4.48 -15.36
C PRO A 175 -9.94 -5.49 -15.41
N HIS A 176 -9.58 -6.77 -15.46
CA HIS A 176 -10.56 -7.85 -15.65
C HIS A 176 -11.29 -8.23 -14.37
N ARG A 177 -10.86 -7.71 -13.21
CA ARG A 177 -11.40 -8.06 -11.89
C ARG A 177 -12.03 -6.88 -11.16
N ILE A 178 -11.74 -5.63 -11.56
CA ILE A 178 -12.22 -4.43 -10.85
C ILE A 178 -13.75 -4.38 -10.73
N ALA A 179 -14.49 -4.72 -11.79
CA ALA A 179 -15.94 -4.72 -11.74
C ALA A 179 -16.48 -5.71 -10.69
N ALA A 180 -15.95 -6.95 -10.69
CA ALA A 180 -16.31 -7.96 -9.71
C ALA A 180 -15.82 -7.64 -8.28
N ALA A 181 -14.76 -6.85 -8.13
CA ALA A 181 -14.31 -6.35 -6.85
C ALA A 181 -15.29 -5.30 -6.29
N LEU A 182 -15.72 -4.35 -7.11
CA LEU A 182 -16.70 -3.33 -6.74
C LEU A 182 -18.07 -3.95 -6.42
N ASP A 183 -18.51 -4.96 -7.17
CA ASP A 183 -19.75 -5.71 -6.86
C ASP A 183 -19.72 -6.34 -5.46
N ASP A 184 -18.58 -6.92 -5.08
CA ASP A 184 -18.44 -7.52 -3.75
C ASP A 184 -18.29 -6.45 -2.65
N MET A 185 -17.65 -5.31 -2.94
CA MET A 185 -17.64 -4.16 -2.01
C MET A 185 -19.05 -3.60 -1.80
N MET A 186 -19.86 -3.50 -2.85
CA MET A 186 -21.26 -3.04 -2.77
C MET A 186 -22.13 -3.92 -1.86
N ARG A 187 -21.83 -5.22 -1.79
CA ARG A 187 -22.53 -6.15 -0.89
C ARG A 187 -22.13 -5.98 0.58
N VAL A 188 -20.89 -5.54 0.84
CA VAL A 188 -20.33 -5.48 2.19
C VAL A 188 -20.44 -4.06 2.78
N PHE A 189 -20.05 -3.03 2.05
CA PHE A 189 -20.01 -1.64 2.53
C PHE A 189 -20.28 -0.60 1.41
N PRO A 190 -21.48 -0.55 0.81
CA PRO A 190 -21.76 0.27 -0.38
C PRO A 190 -21.49 1.76 -0.21
N ASN A 191 -21.66 2.29 1.00
CA ASN A 191 -21.45 3.70 1.33
C ASN A 191 -20.00 4.03 1.70
N ARG A 192 -19.10 3.04 1.70
CA ARG A 192 -17.69 3.28 2.02
C ARG A 192 -17.06 4.15 0.94
N HIS A 193 -16.38 5.21 1.35
CA HIS A 193 -15.59 6.03 0.44
C HIS A 193 -14.37 5.25 -0.03
N ILE A 194 -14.10 5.30 -1.34
CA ILE A 194 -12.92 4.71 -1.97
C ILE A 194 -12.30 5.71 -2.96
N LEU A 195 -11.01 5.52 -3.23
CA LEU A 195 -10.30 6.13 -4.36
C LEU A 195 -9.82 5.01 -5.26
N LEU A 196 -10.16 5.09 -6.54
CA LEU A 196 -9.52 4.32 -7.60
C LEU A 196 -8.51 5.20 -8.31
N ALA A 197 -7.23 4.91 -8.14
CA ALA A 197 -6.13 5.51 -8.89
C ALA A 197 -5.76 4.59 -10.05
N ARG A 198 -5.86 5.11 -11.28
CA ARG A 198 -5.65 4.36 -12.52
C ARG A 198 -4.48 4.95 -13.29
N GLU A 199 -3.60 4.08 -13.79
CA GLU A 199 -2.52 4.46 -14.71
C GLU A 199 -1.64 5.61 -14.17
N ILE A 200 -1.32 5.55 -12.86
CA ILE A 200 -0.51 6.57 -12.17
C ILE A 200 0.77 6.82 -12.96
N THR A 201 1.12 8.09 -13.17
CA THR A 201 2.25 8.64 -13.96
C THR A 201 2.14 8.50 -15.48
N LYS A 202 1.16 7.75 -16.02
CA LYS A 202 1.01 7.51 -17.47
C LYS A 202 0.07 8.53 -18.12
N THR A 203 -0.02 8.50 -19.46
CA THR A 203 -0.83 9.44 -20.26
C THR A 203 -2.30 9.50 -19.86
N PHE A 204 -2.87 8.37 -19.44
CA PHE A 204 -4.29 8.26 -19.06
C PHE A 204 -4.47 8.19 -17.54
N GLU A 205 -3.60 8.85 -16.76
CA GLU A 205 -3.73 8.93 -15.31
C GLU A 205 -5.13 9.44 -14.91
N THR A 206 -5.78 8.77 -13.96
CA THR A 206 -7.10 9.17 -13.47
C THR A 206 -7.29 8.79 -12.01
N PHE A 207 -7.93 9.67 -11.24
CA PHE A 207 -8.27 9.46 -9.84
C PHE A 207 -9.78 9.63 -9.68
N ILE A 208 -10.49 8.53 -9.39
CA ILE A 208 -11.95 8.53 -9.20
C ILE A 208 -12.21 8.29 -7.71
N SER A 209 -12.83 9.26 -7.05
CA SER A 209 -13.11 9.22 -5.61
C SER A 209 -14.60 9.38 -5.36
N GLY A 210 -15.13 8.61 -4.42
CA GLY A 210 -16.54 8.64 -4.02
C GLY A 210 -16.89 7.41 -3.20
N SER A 211 -18.18 7.22 -2.92
CA SER A 211 -18.70 5.93 -2.46
C SER A 211 -18.40 4.82 -3.47
N VAL A 212 -18.41 3.56 -3.01
CA VAL A 212 -18.28 2.39 -3.90
C VAL A 212 -19.27 2.48 -5.07
N GLN A 213 -20.51 2.90 -4.79
CA GLN A 213 -21.55 3.07 -5.79
C GLN A 213 -21.20 4.11 -6.86
N GLU A 214 -20.70 5.27 -6.45
CA GLU A 214 -20.32 6.35 -7.38
C GLU A 214 -19.14 5.95 -8.25
N VAL A 215 -18.12 5.30 -7.67
CA VAL A 215 -16.97 4.80 -8.43
C VAL A 215 -17.39 3.70 -9.41
N GLN A 216 -18.27 2.79 -9.01
CA GLN A 216 -18.82 1.78 -9.90
C GLN A 216 -19.60 2.39 -11.07
N ALA A 217 -20.44 3.40 -10.80
CA ALA A 217 -21.18 4.10 -11.85
C ALA A 217 -20.24 4.83 -12.82
N ALA A 218 -19.17 5.47 -12.32
CA ALA A 218 -18.17 6.14 -13.14
C ALA A 218 -17.45 5.15 -14.09
N LEU A 219 -17.12 3.95 -13.61
CA LEU A 219 -16.49 2.91 -14.44
C LEU A 219 -17.44 2.34 -15.49
N ALA A 220 -18.72 2.22 -15.17
CA ALA A 220 -19.74 1.77 -16.11
C ALA A 220 -20.01 2.80 -17.22
N ALA A 221 -19.85 4.10 -16.92
CA ALA A 221 -20.06 5.18 -17.87
C ALA A 221 -18.97 5.29 -18.94
N ASP A 222 -17.73 4.89 -18.64
CA ASP A 222 -16.61 4.88 -19.58
C ASP A 222 -15.75 3.62 -19.42
N SER A 223 -15.86 2.71 -20.40
CA SER A 223 -15.10 1.46 -20.43
C SER A 223 -13.57 1.66 -20.36
N ASN A 224 -13.04 2.83 -20.77
CA ASN A 224 -11.61 3.11 -20.64
C ASN A 224 -11.15 3.23 -19.19
N GLN A 225 -12.06 3.59 -18.26
CA GLN A 225 -11.75 3.66 -16.83
C GLN A 225 -11.56 2.28 -16.19
N SER A 226 -11.90 1.20 -16.90
CA SER A 226 -11.65 -0.18 -16.47
C SER A 226 -10.36 -0.77 -17.04
N ARG A 227 -9.48 0.03 -17.68
CA ARG A 227 -8.24 -0.44 -18.32
C ARG A 227 -6.98 0.05 -17.60
N GLY A 228 -5.90 -0.73 -17.73
CA GLY A 228 -4.59 -0.38 -17.18
C GLY A 228 -4.41 -0.82 -15.72
N GLU A 229 -3.36 -0.33 -15.08
CA GLU A 229 -3.03 -0.68 -13.70
C GLU A 229 -3.81 0.16 -12.71
N MET A 230 -4.23 -0.44 -11.60
CA MET A 230 -5.12 0.19 -10.63
C MET A 230 -4.67 -0.02 -9.19
N VAL A 231 -4.76 1.06 -8.41
CA VAL A 231 -4.62 1.05 -6.96
C VAL A 231 -5.94 1.51 -6.36
N LEU A 232 -6.48 0.72 -5.45
CA LEU A 232 -7.65 1.03 -4.64
C LEU A 232 -7.19 1.52 -3.27
N VAL A 233 -7.73 2.65 -2.83
CA VAL A 233 -7.66 3.10 -1.43
C VAL A 233 -9.07 3.05 -0.86
N VAL A 234 -9.30 2.14 0.07
CA VAL A 234 -10.52 2.07 0.88
C VAL A 234 -10.30 2.96 2.10
N TYR A 235 -11.14 3.98 2.27
CA TYR A 235 -10.98 4.93 3.37
C TYR A 235 -11.32 4.27 4.71
N PRO A 236 -10.88 4.84 5.85
CA PRO A 236 -11.35 4.43 7.16
C PRO A 236 -12.88 4.34 7.20
N ALA A 237 -13.37 3.43 8.03
CA ALA A 237 -14.75 3.44 8.46
C ALA A 237 -15.03 4.80 9.12
N VAL A 238 -16.01 5.52 8.60
CA VAL A 238 -16.51 6.70 9.30
C VAL A 238 -17.12 6.17 10.58
N ALA A 239 -16.51 6.48 11.73
CA ALA A 239 -17.18 6.29 13.00
C ALA A 239 -18.47 7.10 12.91
N GLU A 240 -19.62 6.42 12.90
CA GLU A 240 -20.87 7.12 13.09
C GLU A 240 -20.72 7.87 14.41
N LYS A 241 -20.66 9.21 14.33
CA LYS A 241 -20.90 10.04 15.51
C LYS A 241 -22.35 9.81 15.86
N SER A 242 -22.58 8.74 16.59
CA SER A 242 -23.77 8.55 17.35
C SER A 242 -23.77 9.70 18.37
N ASP A 243 -24.62 10.70 18.14
CA ASP A 243 -24.95 11.71 19.18
C ASP A 243 -25.50 11.03 20.45
N THR A 244 -25.89 9.76 20.33
CA THR A 244 -26.20 8.87 21.44
C THR A 244 -24.95 8.21 22.03
N LEU A 245 -24.81 8.28 23.34
CA LEU A 245 -23.75 7.58 24.08
C LEU A 245 -23.76 6.07 23.74
N PRO A 246 -22.60 5.37 23.77
CA PRO A 246 -22.56 3.92 23.57
C PRO A 246 -23.55 3.18 24.48
N GLU A 247 -24.17 2.10 24.00
CA GLU A 247 -25.20 1.35 24.75
C GLU A 247 -24.71 0.90 26.13
N GLU A 248 -23.44 0.49 26.23
CA GLU A 248 -22.79 0.15 27.49
C GLU A 248 -22.77 1.34 28.46
N ALA A 249 -22.43 2.54 27.96
CA ALA A 249 -22.42 3.75 28.76
C ALA A 249 -23.84 4.17 29.19
N GLN A 250 -24.85 3.95 28.35
CA GLN A 250 -26.26 4.15 28.71
C GLN A 250 -26.70 3.17 29.81
N ASN A 251 -26.35 1.89 29.69
CA ASN A 251 -26.69 0.85 30.67
C ASN A 251 -26.02 1.10 32.03
N ILE A 252 -24.73 1.41 32.04
CA ILE A 252 -24.00 1.76 33.27
C ILE A 252 -24.64 3.00 33.92
N MET A 253 -24.95 4.03 33.13
CA MET A 253 -25.61 5.22 33.65
C MET A 253 -26.99 4.91 34.23
N LYS A 254 -27.76 4.00 33.64
CA LYS A 254 -29.08 3.59 34.11
C LYS A 254 -29.02 2.86 35.46
N ILE A 255 -28.06 1.93 35.61
CA ILE A 255 -27.83 1.21 36.87
C ILE A 255 -27.40 2.19 37.96
N LEU A 256 -26.42 3.05 37.69
CA LEU A 256 -25.91 4.01 38.68
C LEU A 256 -26.96 5.05 39.06
N ALA A 257 -27.78 5.51 38.12
CA ALA A 257 -28.83 6.50 38.39
C ALA A 257 -30.01 5.95 39.21
N ALA A 258 -30.18 4.62 39.27
CA ALA A 258 -31.18 3.98 40.13
C ALA A 258 -30.78 4.06 41.62
N GLU A 259 -29.48 3.98 41.91
CA GLU A 259 -28.95 3.88 43.27
C GLU A 259 -28.36 5.20 43.79
N LEU A 260 -27.98 6.13 42.90
CA LEU A 260 -27.23 7.34 43.25
C LEU A 260 -27.88 8.62 42.69
N PRO A 261 -27.63 9.78 43.34
CA PRO A 261 -27.96 11.07 42.76
C PRO A 261 -27.38 11.24 41.36
N THR A 262 -28.18 11.75 40.42
CA THR A 262 -27.85 11.84 38.98
C THR A 262 -26.48 12.46 38.70
N LYS A 263 -26.06 13.45 39.50
CA LYS A 263 -24.74 14.10 39.38
C LYS A 263 -23.57 13.18 39.76
N GLN A 264 -23.75 12.33 40.77
CA GLN A 264 -22.75 11.34 41.19
C GLN A 264 -22.73 10.15 40.22
N ALA A 265 -23.89 9.66 39.81
CA ALA A 265 -24.02 8.61 38.79
C ALA A 265 -23.28 9.00 37.49
N ALA A 266 -23.48 10.23 37.01
CA ALA A 266 -22.82 10.72 35.79
C ALA A 266 -21.29 10.86 35.94
N ASP A 267 -20.80 11.20 37.14
CA ASP A 267 -19.36 11.31 37.40
C ASP A 267 -18.68 9.93 37.45
N LEU A 268 -19.35 8.94 38.04
CA LEU A 268 -18.86 7.56 38.09
C LEU A 268 -18.96 6.88 36.73
N ALA A 269 -20.07 7.05 36.01
CA ALA A 269 -20.23 6.51 34.66
C ALA A 269 -19.13 7.03 33.73
N ALA A 270 -18.84 8.35 33.75
CA ALA A 270 -17.76 8.94 32.95
C ALA A 270 -16.38 8.37 33.29
N LYS A 271 -16.12 8.07 34.57
CA LYS A 271 -14.85 7.42 35.00
C LYS A 271 -14.74 5.97 34.55
N ILE A 272 -15.86 5.25 34.49
CA ILE A 272 -15.91 3.84 34.09
C ILE A 272 -15.80 3.70 32.58
N THR A 273 -16.50 4.55 31.83
CA THR A 273 -16.66 4.40 30.37
C THR A 273 -15.72 5.29 29.56
N GLY A 274 -15.12 6.32 30.17
CA GLY A 274 -14.34 7.34 29.47
C GLY A 274 -15.18 8.38 28.73
N GLU A 275 -16.52 8.30 28.81
CA GLU A 275 -17.44 9.16 28.07
C GLU A 275 -17.65 10.53 28.71
N ASN A 276 -18.19 11.47 27.93
CA ASN A 276 -18.43 12.83 28.41
C ASN A 276 -19.48 12.88 29.54
N LYS A 277 -19.05 13.29 30.75
CA LYS A 277 -19.91 13.45 31.93
C LYS A 277 -21.16 14.31 31.68
N LYS A 278 -21.07 15.37 30.87
CA LYS A 278 -22.20 16.27 30.60
C LYS A 278 -23.25 15.56 29.75
N ALA A 279 -22.83 14.78 28.75
CA ALA A 279 -23.72 13.95 27.94
C ALA A 279 -24.42 12.88 28.80
N LEU A 280 -23.68 12.18 29.67
CA LEU A 280 -24.22 11.17 30.58
C LEU A 280 -25.25 11.76 31.57
N TYR A 281 -24.97 12.95 32.09
CA TYR A 281 -25.91 13.67 32.96
C TYR A 281 -27.19 14.07 32.24
N GLN A 282 -27.08 14.61 31.02
CA GLN A 282 -28.23 15.00 30.21
C GLN A 282 -29.10 13.80 29.84
N LEU A 283 -28.49 12.66 29.50
CA LEU A 283 -29.18 11.40 29.24
C LEU A 283 -30.08 10.99 30.43
N ALA A 284 -29.53 10.98 31.64
CA ALA A 284 -30.27 10.56 32.83
C ALA A 284 -31.33 11.56 33.29
N VAL A 285 -31.15 12.86 33.02
CA VAL A 285 -32.21 13.86 33.23
C VAL A 285 -33.37 13.61 32.27
N GLY A 286 -33.10 13.14 31.05
CA GLY A 286 -34.11 12.76 30.06
C GLY A 286 -35.01 11.59 30.49
N TRP A 287 -34.53 10.69 31.35
CA TRP A 287 -35.31 9.54 31.87
C TRP A 287 -36.26 9.89 33.01
N LYS A 288 -36.18 11.11 33.58
CA LYS A 288 -37.05 11.57 34.68
C LYS A 288 -38.30 12.32 34.21
N LYS A 289 -38.59 12.31 32.91
CA LYS A 289 -39.87 12.72 32.33
C LYS A 289 -40.80 11.51 32.26
#